data_AF-A0A6I5RRY6-F1
#
_entry.id   AF-A0A6I5RRY6-F1
#
_cell.length_a   1.000
_cell.length_b   1.000
_cell.length_c   1.000
_cell.angle_alpha   90.00
_cell.angle_beta   90.00
_cell.angle_gamma   90.00
#
_symmetry.space_group_name_H-M   'P 1'
#
loop_
_entity.id
_entity.type
_entity.pdbx_description
1 polymer ?
#
loop_
_entity_poly.entity_id
_entity_poly.type
_entity_poly.pdbx_seq_one_letter_code
_entity_poly.pdbx_strand_id
1 'polypeptide(L)' 'MKKIVPDPPPALGTTAAIPFGTCQSSHPPMFSVCSGIQAEDALVHATLLLRGIVTLPTTTVST' A
#
# COMPACT_ATOMS: atom_id res chain seq x y z
N MET A 1 -25.87 18.38 30.48
CA MET A 1 -25.72 18.39 29.01
C MET A 1 -24.84 17.21 28.63
N LYS A 2 -25.36 16.20 27.94
CA LYS A 2 -24.57 15.06 27.49
C LYS A 2 -23.92 15.45 26.16
N LYS A 3 -22.61 15.69 26.20
CA LYS A 3 -21.79 15.93 25.00
C LYS A 3 -22.11 14.79 24.05
N ILE A 4 -22.70 15.10 22.88
CA ILE A 4 -22.94 14.08 21.87
C ILE A 4 -21.54 13.56 21.51
N VAL A 5 -21.27 12.31 21.88
CA VAL A 5 -20.03 11.66 21.50
C VAL A 5 -20.26 11.28 20.04
N PRO A 6 -19.49 11.85 19.09
CA PRO A 6 -19.55 11.38 17.72
C PRO A 6 -19.16 9.90 17.72
N ASP A 7 -19.90 9.10 16.97
CA ASP A 7 -19.53 7.69 16.80
C ASP A 7 -18.09 7.58 16.28
N PRO A 8 -17.34 6.56 16.72
CA PRO A 8 -15.99 6.35 16.23
C PRO A 8 -16.01 6.10 14.72
N PRO A 9 -14.96 6.53 14.01
CA PRO A 9 -14.86 6.27 12.58
C PRO A 9 -14.86 4.75 12.30
N PRO A 10 -15.43 4.32 11.17
CA PRO A 10 -15.41 2.92 10.78
C PRO A 10 -13.97 2.42 10.62
N ALA A 11 -13.73 1.17 11.00
CA ALA A 11 -12.45 0.51 10.74
C ALA A 11 -12.23 0.39 9.22
N LEU A 12 -10.97 0.53 8.78
CA LEU A 12 -10.58 0.55 7.36
C LEU A 12 -10.72 -0.82 6.66
N GLY A 13 -10.92 -1.89 7.43
CA GLY A 13 -11.13 -3.24 6.92
C GLY A 13 -9.83 -3.90 6.44
N THR A 14 -9.97 -5.03 5.73
CA THR A 14 -8.83 -5.79 5.19
C THR A 14 -8.65 -5.56 3.70
N THR A 15 -7.41 -5.70 3.24
CA THR A 15 -7.03 -5.61 1.84
C THR A 15 -7.70 -6.71 1.02
N ALA A 16 -8.03 -6.40 -0.23
CA ALA A 16 -8.44 -7.38 -1.22
C ALA A 16 -7.27 -7.72 -2.15
N ALA A 17 -7.34 -8.90 -2.80
CA ALA A 17 -6.39 -9.27 -3.82
C ALA A 17 -6.61 -8.40 -5.07
N ILE A 18 -5.68 -7.47 -5.35
CA ILE A 18 -5.82 -6.51 -6.44
C ILE A 18 -4.52 -6.44 -7.24
N PRO A 19 -4.49 -6.91 -8.51
CA PRO A 19 -3.34 -6.76 -9.38
C PRO A 19 -3.18 -5.30 -9.82
N PHE A 20 -1.92 -4.84 -9.96
CA PHE A 20 -1.58 -3.53 -10.50
C PHE A 20 -0.25 -3.57 -11.28
N GLY A 21 0.09 -2.47 -11.95
CA GLY A 21 1.23 -2.47 -12.89
C GLY A 21 0.94 -3.31 -14.13
N THR A 22 -0.29 -3.25 -14.64
CA THR A 22 -0.67 -3.88 -15.91
C THR A 22 -0.17 -3.03 -17.07
N CYS A 23 0.57 -3.64 -18.00
CA CYS A 23 0.79 -3.06 -19.31
C CYS A 23 -0.18 -3.75 -20.26
N GLN A 24 -1.13 -2.97 -20.79
CA GLN A 24 -2.21 -3.36 -21.70
C GLN A 24 -1.74 -4.38 -22.76
N SER A 25 -1.75 -5.68 -22.43
CA SER A 25 -1.28 -6.84 -23.22
C SER A 25 0.22 -7.12 -23.37
N SER A 26 1.15 -6.33 -22.80
CA SER A 26 2.58 -6.65 -22.94
C SER A 26 3.07 -7.70 -21.95
N HIS A 27 2.46 -7.80 -20.77
CA HIS A 27 2.86 -8.75 -19.73
C HIS A 27 1.75 -8.92 -18.67
N PRO A 28 1.77 -10.03 -17.91
CA PRO A 28 0.96 -10.19 -16.71
C PRO A 28 1.19 -9.05 -15.70
N PRO A 29 0.24 -8.77 -14.79
CA PRO A 29 0.43 -7.79 -13.74
C PRO A 29 1.72 -8.10 -12.95
N MET A 30 2.61 -7.12 -12.85
CA MET A 30 3.88 -7.31 -12.14
C MET A 30 3.71 -7.37 -10.63
N PHE A 31 2.66 -6.72 -10.11
CA PHE A 31 2.42 -6.58 -8.68
C PHE A 31 0.98 -6.90 -8.35
N SER A 32 0.75 -7.33 -7.10
CA SER A 32 -0.59 -7.55 -6.58
C SER A 32 -0.63 -7.24 -5.09
N VAL A 33 -1.69 -6.57 -4.64
CA VAL A 33 -1.99 -6.41 -3.22
C VAL A 33 -2.42 -7.78 -2.67
N CYS A 34 -1.85 -8.22 -1.56
CA CYS A 34 -2.26 -9.46 -0.89
C CYS A 34 -3.58 -9.24 -0.14
N SER A 35 -4.49 -10.23 -0.18
CA SER A 35 -5.75 -10.16 0.57
C SER A 35 -5.58 -10.48 2.05
N GLY A 36 -6.47 -9.93 2.89
CA GLY A 36 -6.62 -10.32 4.30
C GLY A 36 -5.63 -9.65 5.26
N ILE A 37 -4.93 -8.59 4.81
CA ILE A 37 -4.06 -7.78 5.66
C ILE A 37 -4.87 -6.57 6.14
N GLN A 38 -4.70 -6.13 7.40
CA GLN A 38 -5.34 -4.88 7.85
C GLN A 38 -4.82 -3.70 7.01
N ALA A 39 -5.72 -2.82 6.59
CA ALA A 39 -5.37 -1.72 5.70
C ALA A 39 -4.30 -0.78 6.31
N GLU A 40 -4.37 -0.53 7.63
CA GLU A 40 -3.35 0.25 8.34
C GLU A 40 -1.95 -0.38 8.26
N ASP A 41 -1.83 -1.69 8.53
CA ASP A 41 -0.56 -2.41 8.54
C ASP A 41 0.04 -2.47 7.13
N ALA A 42 -0.80 -2.73 6.12
CA ALA A 42 -0.39 -2.74 4.73
C ALA A 42 0.19 -1.38 4.31
N LEU A 43 -0.42 -0.26 4.74
CA LEU A 43 0.05 1.08 4.41
C LEU A 43 1.38 1.42 5.12
N VAL A 44 1.54 1.03 6.39
CA VAL A 44 2.80 1.21 7.13
C VAL A 44 3.93 0.41 6.48
N HIS A 45 3.69 -0.85 6.11
CA HIS A 45 4.69 -1.67 5.44
C HIS A 45 5.06 -1.12 4.05
N ALA A 46 4.06 -0.71 3.26
CA ALA A 46 4.30 -0.12 1.95
C ALA A 46 5.13 1.18 2.05
N THR A 47 4.82 2.05 3.01
CA THR A 47 5.57 3.30 3.22
C THR A 47 6.99 3.06 3.72
N LEU A 48 7.21 2.08 4.62
CA LEU A 48 8.55 1.69 5.06
C LEU A 48 9.39 1.14 3.90
N LEU A 49 8.81 0.30 3.06
CA LEU A 49 9.46 -0.24 1.86
C LEU A 49 9.86 0.89 0.91
N LEU A 50 8.91 1.78 0.58
CA LEU A 50 9.16 2.93 -0.29
C LEU A 50 10.24 3.84 0.27
N ARG A 51 10.22 4.10 1.59
CA ARG A 51 11.26 4.89 2.24
C ARG A 51 12.62 4.25 2.07
N GLY A 52 12.75 2.94 2.32
CA GLY A 52 13.98 2.20 2.12
C GLY A 52 14.53 2.34 0.70
N ILE A 53 13.67 2.21 -0.32
CA ILE A 53 14.04 2.37 -1.73
C ILE A 53 14.52 3.80 -2.03
N VAL A 54 13.81 4.81 -1.56
CA VAL A 54 14.12 6.23 -1.82
C VAL A 54 15.39 6.69 -1.09
N THR A 55 15.67 6.14 0.08
CA THR A 55 16.89 6.47 0.84
C THR A 55 18.15 5.72 0.41
N LEU A 56 18.04 4.75 -0.50
CA LEU A 56 19.25 4.19 -1.13
C LEU A 56 19.87 5.30 -1.99
N PRO A 57 21.18 5.58 -1.88
CA PRO A 57 21.83 6.44 -2.86
C PRO A 57 21.59 5.80 -4.21
N THR A 58 20.92 6.53 -5.10
CA THR A 58 20.71 6.11 -6.48
C THR A 58 22.09 5.93 -7.10
N THR A 59 22.62 4.71 -7.05
CA THR A 59 23.81 4.34 -7.80
C THR A 59 23.38 4.35 -9.25
N THR A 60 23.51 5.52 -9.88
CA THR A 60 23.46 5.67 -11.33
C THR A 60 24.60 4.84 -11.89
N VAL A 61 24.34 3.58 -12.22
CA VAL A 61 25.18 2.84 -13.15
C VAL A 61 24.83 3.42 -14.52
N SER A 62 25.60 4.44 -14.90
CA SER A 62 25.68 4.91 -16.27
C SER A 62 26.42 3.85 -17.06
N THR A 63 25.79 3.25 -18.07
CA THR A 63 26.45 2.48 -19.13
C THR A 63 25.83 2.87 -20.45
#